data_AF-A0A2E4QQ62-F1
#
_entry.id   AF-A0A2E4QQ62-F1
#
_cell.length_a   1.000
_cell.length_b   1.000
_cell.length_c   1.000
_cell.angle_alpha   90.00
_cell.angle_beta   90.00
_cell.angle_gamma   90.00
#
_symmetry.space_group_name_H-M   'P 1'
#
loop_
_entity.id
_entity.type
_entity.pdbx_description
1 polymer ?
#
loop_
_entity_poly.entity_id
_entity_poly.type
_entity_poly.pdbx_seq_one_letter_code
_entity_poly.pdbx_strand_id
1 'polypeptide(L)'
;MPDRDPDAEEKDIARWLETEMGCSDVSIQRMRRWRPIMQADVTRNGKKERFFLKGQRTWPTHPYPLDYERDMQQVLFENGIRVPAIPGWVPDPETIVMEWVEGGRDAGLIQEAIESGSTMTDDRWQASLRYMELLGELHAIPVERFAERGAELPSNNTELMLGNFERFHAMSSQVEVSDPFIAFISGWLRRNCPQNKAGMAFLTGDCGQFLTDGPNITCLMDFEIGHIGDPMRDLACFRGRHPIENMGDLPALFRKYEEASGTKLDWEGMAFHTVAFLAEAYYGPLFGLHDDGPGGDWVEAFVQVAIIGRRCLEALVELTGTKLDSLELPNAEQTPLEDLALSRLEAEIGRLPDHKDMQTWQRNILASLPVMLRNMGHYRIWRDEEYCNDVAALTGFEGVGVSNADTAFTSFIEKAGPDQDERIIKVLHRKLLRDCLIIAGKNPPADHIALAPVEPVVQFATD
;
A
#
# COMPACT_ATOMS: atom_id res chain seq x y z
N MET A 1 4.20 21.87 5.18
CA MET A 1 3.53 23.18 5.44
C MET A 1 3.44 23.37 6.94
N PRO A 2 3.42 24.60 7.50
CA PRO A 2 3.15 24.74 8.92
C PRO A 2 1.77 24.13 9.21
N ASP A 3 1.66 23.34 10.29
CA ASP A 3 0.40 22.78 10.76
C ASP A 3 -0.64 23.91 10.88
N ARG A 4 -1.54 24.00 9.90
CA ARG A 4 -2.69 24.88 9.99
C ARG A 4 -3.61 24.34 11.07
N ASP A 5 -4.20 25.25 11.83
CA ASP A 5 -5.23 24.91 12.80
C ASP A 5 -6.39 24.21 12.06
N PRO A 6 -6.70 22.94 12.36
CA PRO A 6 -7.78 22.20 11.69
C PRO A 6 -9.12 22.93 11.76
N ASP A 7 -9.40 23.64 12.86
CA ASP A 7 -10.62 24.42 13.01
C ASP A 7 -10.68 25.62 12.05
N ALA A 8 -9.52 26.17 11.67
CA ALA A 8 -9.42 27.24 10.69
C ALA A 8 -9.59 26.69 9.27
N GLU A 9 -8.99 25.54 8.95
CA GLU A 9 -9.16 24.84 7.67
C GLU A 9 -10.63 24.55 7.40
N GLU A 10 -11.33 23.98 8.37
CA GLU A 10 -12.75 23.64 8.24
C GLU A 10 -13.62 24.89 8.01
N LYS A 11 -13.32 26.01 8.68
CA LYS A 11 -14.05 27.28 8.48
C LYS A 11 -13.81 27.87 7.09
N ASP A 12 -12.60 27.77 6.57
CA ASP A 12 -12.27 28.30 5.24
C ASP A 12 -12.91 27.44 4.14
N ILE A 13 -12.91 26.11 4.29
CA ILE A 13 -13.64 25.21 3.40
C ILE A 13 -15.14 25.47 3.45
N ALA A 14 -15.72 25.61 4.65
CA ALA A 14 -17.16 25.88 4.80
C ALA A 14 -17.55 27.19 4.10
N ARG A 15 -16.76 28.26 4.29
CA ARG A 15 -16.96 29.54 3.61
C ARG A 15 -16.92 29.39 2.10
N TRP A 16 -15.97 28.62 1.58
CA TRP A 16 -15.87 28.38 0.14
C TRP A 16 -17.10 27.64 -0.41
N LEU A 17 -17.60 26.62 0.30
CA LEU A 17 -18.83 25.91 -0.08
C LEU A 17 -20.05 26.87 -0.12
N GLU A 18 -20.13 27.81 0.82
CA GLU A 18 -21.19 28.81 0.84
C GLU A 18 -21.08 29.81 -0.33
N THR A 19 -19.89 30.34 -0.59
CA THR A 19 -19.72 31.41 -1.59
C THR A 19 -19.67 30.91 -3.02
N GLU A 20 -18.96 29.81 -3.28
CA GLU A 20 -18.69 29.34 -4.65
C GLU A 20 -19.68 28.26 -5.09
N MET A 21 -20.18 27.43 -4.17
CA MET A 21 -21.13 26.35 -4.49
C MET A 21 -22.58 26.69 -4.13
N GLY A 22 -22.84 27.85 -3.52
CA GLY A 22 -24.18 28.29 -3.11
C GLY A 22 -24.83 27.38 -2.07
N CYS A 23 -24.01 26.74 -1.22
CA CYS A 23 -24.47 25.91 -0.13
C CYS A 23 -24.93 26.77 1.07
N SER A 24 -25.84 26.23 1.87
CA SER A 24 -26.23 26.75 3.20
C SER A 24 -26.25 25.62 4.23
N ASP A 25 -26.42 25.95 5.50
CA ASP A 25 -26.43 24.98 6.61
C ASP A 25 -25.21 24.05 6.64
N VAL A 26 -24.04 24.58 6.27
CA VAL A 26 -22.81 23.79 6.12
C VAL A 26 -22.31 23.31 7.49
N SER A 27 -22.19 22.00 7.64
CA SER A 27 -21.59 21.34 8.79
C SER A 27 -20.48 20.42 8.32
N ILE A 28 -19.26 20.63 8.81
CA ILE A 28 -18.10 19.80 8.47
C ILE A 28 -17.73 18.94 9.67
N GLN A 29 -17.43 17.67 9.40
CA GLN A 29 -16.96 16.72 10.38
C GLN A 29 -15.73 15.98 9.85
N ARG A 30 -14.59 16.11 10.51
CA ARG A 30 -13.38 15.36 10.16
C ARG A 30 -13.57 13.86 10.42
N MET A 31 -13.13 13.04 9.47
CA MET A 31 -13.20 11.58 9.51
C MET A 31 -11.88 10.97 10.00
N ARG A 32 -11.95 9.74 10.53
CA ARG A 32 -10.81 8.95 11.04
C ARG A 32 -9.92 8.46 9.88
N ARG A 33 -8.94 9.27 9.45
CA ARG A 33 -7.96 8.92 8.40
C ARG A 33 -6.59 9.59 8.64
N TRP A 34 -5.53 9.01 8.06
CA TRP A 34 -4.15 9.50 8.09
C TRP A 34 -3.91 10.76 7.25
N ARG A 35 -4.91 11.20 6.47
CA ARG A 35 -4.92 12.46 5.73
C ARG A 35 -6.16 13.27 6.09
N PRO A 36 -6.19 14.60 5.86
CA PRO A 36 -7.39 15.42 6.09
C PRO A 36 -8.56 14.94 5.21
N ILE A 37 -9.42 14.11 5.76
CA ILE A 37 -10.68 13.68 5.16
C ILE A 37 -11.80 14.21 6.02
N MET A 38 -12.80 14.85 5.41
CA MET A 38 -13.97 15.36 6.11
C MET A 38 -15.26 14.99 5.38
N GLN A 39 -16.34 14.85 6.13
CA GLN A 39 -17.70 14.84 5.62
C GLN A 39 -18.24 16.27 5.72
N ALA A 40 -18.92 16.74 4.68
CA ALA A 40 -19.72 17.96 4.74
C ALA A 40 -21.20 17.64 4.51
N ASP A 41 -22.05 17.99 5.46
CA ASP A 41 -23.50 18.04 5.29
C ASP A 41 -23.89 19.47 4.90
N VAL A 42 -24.64 19.62 3.79
CA VAL A 42 -25.01 20.93 3.25
C VAL A 42 -26.46 20.94 2.75
N THR A 43 -27.04 22.13 2.63
CA THR A 43 -28.25 22.39 1.84
C THR A 43 -27.84 23.12 0.56
N ARG A 44 -28.12 22.55 -0.62
CA ARG A 44 -27.89 23.19 -1.92
C ARG A 44 -29.17 23.17 -2.74
N ASN A 45 -29.58 24.31 -3.28
CA ASN A 45 -30.85 24.46 -4.01
C ASN A 45 -32.08 23.91 -3.23
N GLY A 46 -32.10 24.09 -1.90
CA GLY A 46 -33.17 23.61 -1.02
C GLY A 46 -33.18 22.10 -0.76
N LYS A 47 -32.16 21.36 -1.20
CA LYS A 47 -32.00 19.92 -0.94
C LYS A 47 -30.81 19.67 -0.04
N LYS A 48 -30.95 18.71 0.88
CA LYS A 48 -29.82 18.23 1.69
C LYS A 48 -28.93 17.33 0.84
N GLU A 49 -27.64 17.59 0.88
CA GLU A 49 -26.59 16.83 0.19
C GLU A 49 -25.43 16.55 1.15
N ARG A 50 -24.64 15.53 0.82
CA ARG A 50 -23.38 15.21 1.51
C ARG A 50 -22.23 15.25 0.53
N PHE A 51 -21.10 15.79 0.97
CA PHE A 51 -19.84 15.74 0.25
C PHE A 51 -18.76 15.04 1.06
N PHE A 52 -17.89 14.34 0.33
CA PHE A 52 -16.63 13.84 0.85
C PHE A 52 -15.54 14.83 0.47
N LEU A 53 -14.85 15.37 1.46
CA LEU A 53 -13.81 16.38 1.29
C LEU A 53 -12.44 15.72 1.47
N LYS A 54 -11.64 15.67 0.41
CA LYS A 54 -10.29 15.06 0.41
C LYS A 54 -9.24 16.15 0.34
N GLY A 55 -8.57 16.42 1.47
CA GLY A 55 -7.54 17.46 1.61
C GLY A 55 -6.11 16.94 1.45
N GLN A 56 -5.17 17.85 1.22
CA GLN A 56 -3.75 17.55 0.98
C GLN A 56 -3.08 16.88 2.19
N ARG A 57 -2.21 15.89 1.94
CA ARG A 57 -1.39 15.26 2.99
C ARG A 57 -0.33 16.24 3.51
N THR A 58 -0.02 16.15 4.80
CA THR A 58 1.00 16.98 5.45
C THR A 58 2.43 16.48 5.24
N TRP A 59 2.61 15.24 4.77
CA TRP A 59 3.89 14.64 4.39
C TRP A 59 3.82 13.93 3.02
N PRO A 60 4.94 13.78 2.30
CA PRO A 60 4.97 13.15 0.98
C PRO A 60 4.89 11.62 1.10
N THR A 61 3.73 11.03 0.78
CA THR A 61 3.54 9.56 0.76
C THR A 61 3.52 8.95 -0.63
N HIS A 62 3.30 9.76 -1.66
CA HIS A 62 3.35 9.36 -3.07
C HIS A 62 3.76 10.58 -3.93
N PRO A 63 4.20 10.38 -5.19
CA PRO A 63 4.81 11.42 -6.00
C PRO A 63 3.81 12.29 -6.78
N TYR A 64 2.50 12.15 -6.54
CA TYR A 64 1.45 12.85 -7.28
C TYR A 64 0.80 13.94 -6.41
N PRO A 65 0.56 15.14 -6.94
CA PRO A 65 -0.17 16.18 -6.22
C PRO A 65 -1.67 15.87 -6.19
N LEU A 66 -2.42 16.51 -5.29
CA LEU A 66 -3.85 16.23 -5.11
C LEU A 66 -4.71 16.70 -6.30
N ASP A 67 -4.33 17.79 -6.94
CA ASP A 67 -5.00 18.28 -8.15
C ASP A 67 -4.85 17.32 -9.33
N TYR A 68 -3.74 16.57 -9.41
CA TYR A 68 -3.59 15.49 -10.37
C TYR A 68 -4.63 14.38 -10.17
N GLU A 69 -4.84 13.92 -8.93
CA GLU A 69 -5.89 12.93 -8.62
C GLU A 69 -7.28 13.43 -9.08
N ARG A 70 -7.59 14.70 -8.77
CA ARG A 70 -8.83 15.36 -9.20
C ARG A 70 -8.99 15.27 -10.71
N ASP A 71 -7.96 15.64 -11.46
CA ASP A 71 -8.02 15.72 -12.92
C ASP A 71 -8.13 14.34 -13.58
N MET A 72 -7.41 13.35 -13.07
CA MET A 72 -7.53 11.97 -13.56
C MET A 72 -8.94 11.41 -13.31
N GLN A 73 -9.50 11.66 -12.13
CA GLN A 73 -10.85 11.21 -11.79
C GLN A 73 -11.93 11.93 -12.63
N GLN A 74 -11.73 13.21 -12.99
CA GLN A 74 -12.61 13.90 -13.93
C GLN A 74 -12.59 13.25 -15.32
N VAL A 75 -11.42 12.86 -15.84
CA VAL A 75 -11.32 12.12 -17.11
C VAL A 75 -12.10 10.81 -17.02
N LEU A 76 -11.95 10.04 -15.95
CA LEU A 76 -12.70 8.80 -15.73
C LEU A 76 -14.22 9.03 -15.77
N PHE A 77 -14.70 10.04 -15.05
CA PHE A 77 -16.12 10.42 -15.02
C PHE A 77 -16.64 10.85 -16.41
N GLU A 78 -15.89 11.69 -17.12
CA GLU A 78 -16.22 12.17 -18.47
C GLU A 78 -16.28 11.03 -19.51
N ASN A 79 -15.60 9.91 -19.24
CA ASN A 79 -15.60 8.70 -20.06
C ASN A 79 -16.60 7.62 -19.59
N GLY A 80 -17.45 7.94 -18.62
CA GLY A 80 -18.54 7.06 -18.19
C GLY A 80 -18.16 6.03 -17.12
N ILE A 81 -16.94 6.08 -16.57
CA ILE A 81 -16.57 5.24 -15.43
C ILE A 81 -17.26 5.80 -14.18
N ARG A 82 -17.89 4.91 -13.41
CA ARG A 82 -18.56 5.29 -12.16
C ARG A 82 -17.54 5.53 -11.05
N VAL A 83 -17.06 6.75 -10.97
CA VAL A 83 -16.29 7.34 -9.85
C VAL A 83 -17.13 8.40 -9.15
N PRO A 84 -16.84 8.82 -7.91
CA PRO A 84 -17.50 9.97 -7.30
C PRO A 84 -17.40 11.20 -8.19
N ALA A 85 -18.51 11.89 -8.44
CA ALA A 85 -18.44 13.17 -9.17
C ALA A 85 -17.63 14.19 -8.35
N ILE A 86 -16.92 15.09 -9.03
CA ILE A 86 -16.15 16.17 -8.37
C ILE A 86 -16.85 17.50 -8.65
N PRO A 87 -17.81 17.92 -7.79
CA PRO A 87 -18.52 19.18 -7.97
C PRO A 87 -17.69 20.44 -7.66
N GLY A 88 -16.52 20.33 -7.04
CA GLY A 88 -15.73 21.50 -6.65
C GLY A 88 -14.28 21.22 -6.24
N TRP A 89 -13.49 22.29 -6.21
CA TRP A 89 -12.09 22.32 -5.76
C TRP A 89 -11.87 23.57 -4.91
N VAL A 90 -11.54 23.36 -3.64
CA VAL A 90 -11.13 24.45 -2.75
C VAL A 90 -9.65 24.72 -3.02
N PRO A 91 -9.27 25.94 -3.44
CA PRO A 91 -7.87 26.25 -3.75
C PRO A 91 -7.00 26.41 -2.49
N ASP A 92 -7.60 26.81 -1.36
CA ASP A 92 -6.88 27.00 -0.11
C ASP A 92 -7.81 26.79 1.12
N PRO A 93 -7.53 25.80 1.99
CA PRO A 93 -6.57 24.71 1.78
C PRO A 93 -6.98 23.82 0.60
N GLU A 94 -6.00 23.32 -0.16
CA GLU A 94 -6.23 22.41 -1.30
C GLU A 94 -7.09 21.21 -0.88
N THR A 95 -8.33 21.18 -1.39
CA THR A 95 -9.34 20.17 -1.03
C THR A 95 -10.22 19.83 -2.22
N ILE A 96 -10.30 18.54 -2.56
CA ILE A 96 -11.29 18.04 -3.53
C ILE A 96 -12.64 17.95 -2.83
N VAL A 97 -13.67 18.54 -3.43
CA VAL A 97 -15.07 18.32 -3.03
C VAL A 97 -15.62 17.21 -3.92
N MET A 98 -15.93 16.06 -3.32
CA MET A 98 -16.41 14.86 -4.00
C MET A 98 -17.86 14.56 -3.61
N GLU A 99 -18.62 13.98 -4.52
CA GLU A 99 -19.91 13.35 -4.26
C GLU A 99 -19.77 12.34 -3.10
N TRP A 100 -20.70 12.38 -2.15
CA TRP A 100 -20.84 11.28 -1.20
C TRP A 100 -21.53 10.09 -1.89
N VAL A 101 -20.80 9.00 -2.06
CA VAL A 101 -21.33 7.74 -2.61
C VAL A 101 -21.56 6.75 -1.46
N GLU A 102 -22.75 6.18 -1.41
CA GLU A 102 -23.07 5.15 -0.43
C GLU A 102 -22.47 3.79 -0.81
N GLY A 103 -22.06 3.03 0.19
CA GLY A 103 -21.57 1.66 0.03
C GLY A 103 -20.61 1.26 1.15
N GLY A 104 -20.41 -0.05 1.29
CA GLY A 104 -19.40 -0.64 2.15
C GLY A 104 -18.07 -0.84 1.43
N ARG A 105 -17.01 -1.04 2.21
CA ARG A 105 -15.69 -1.51 1.75
C ARG A 105 -15.11 -2.50 2.75
N ASP A 106 -14.21 -3.34 2.30
CA ASP A 106 -13.40 -4.20 3.16
C ASP A 106 -12.38 -3.39 4.00
N ALA A 107 -11.77 -4.08 4.96
CA ALA A 107 -10.72 -3.54 5.81
C ALA A 107 -9.57 -2.95 4.97
N GLY A 108 -9.02 -1.81 5.39
CA GLY A 108 -7.97 -1.11 4.64
C GLY A 108 -6.57 -1.17 5.26
N LEU A 109 -6.43 -1.80 6.43
CA LEU A 109 -5.18 -1.92 7.18
C LEU A 109 -4.82 -3.40 7.39
N ILE A 110 -3.53 -3.73 7.43
CA ILE A 110 -3.07 -5.11 7.60
C ILE A 110 -3.39 -5.60 9.01
N GLN A 111 -3.22 -4.77 10.06
CA GLN A 111 -3.63 -5.16 11.41
C GLN A 111 -5.13 -5.46 11.49
N GLU A 112 -5.98 -4.64 10.88
CA GLU A 112 -7.44 -4.90 10.81
C GLU A 112 -7.74 -6.22 10.07
N ALA A 113 -6.99 -6.52 9.01
CA ALA A 113 -7.11 -7.78 8.28
C ALA A 113 -6.63 -8.99 9.11
N ILE A 114 -5.60 -8.84 9.96
CA ILE A 114 -5.15 -9.89 10.89
C ILE A 114 -6.23 -10.18 11.95
N GLU A 115 -6.89 -9.14 12.46
CA GLU A 115 -7.92 -9.27 13.50
C GLU A 115 -9.28 -9.74 12.96
N SER A 116 -9.64 -9.31 11.75
CA SER A 116 -10.98 -9.44 11.17
C SER A 116 -10.93 -9.69 9.66
N GLY A 117 -10.16 -10.70 9.27
CA GLY A 117 -9.88 -11.04 7.87
C GLY A 117 -11.09 -11.00 6.93
N SER A 118 -10.84 -10.48 5.74
CA SER A 118 -11.80 -10.35 4.66
C SER A 118 -12.37 -11.72 4.23
N THR A 119 -13.69 -11.79 4.05
CA THR A 119 -14.39 -13.01 3.62
C THR A 119 -14.92 -12.88 2.20
N MET A 120 -14.81 -13.95 1.41
CA MET A 120 -15.33 -14.02 0.04
C MET A 120 -16.78 -14.52 0.05
N THR A 121 -17.72 -13.61 0.25
CA THR A 121 -19.17 -13.90 0.13
C THR A 121 -19.60 -13.97 -1.33
N ASP A 122 -20.79 -14.54 -1.61
CA ASP A 122 -21.35 -14.57 -2.96
C ASP A 122 -21.50 -13.15 -3.56
N ASP A 123 -21.98 -12.19 -2.76
CA ASP A 123 -22.12 -10.80 -3.18
C ASP A 123 -20.76 -10.19 -3.53
N ARG A 124 -19.75 -10.39 -2.69
CA ARG A 124 -18.40 -9.90 -2.94
C ARG A 124 -17.79 -10.55 -4.17
N TRP A 125 -18.02 -11.84 -4.38
CA TRP A 125 -17.56 -12.53 -5.58
C TRP A 125 -18.17 -11.94 -6.85
N GLN A 126 -19.48 -11.65 -6.86
CA GLN A 126 -20.13 -10.97 -7.98
C GLN A 126 -19.59 -9.55 -8.18
N ALA A 127 -19.34 -8.81 -7.10
CA ALA A 127 -18.71 -7.49 -7.17
C ALA A 127 -17.30 -7.59 -7.77
N SER A 128 -16.45 -8.52 -7.34
CA SER A 128 -15.11 -8.73 -7.90
C SER A 128 -15.13 -9.07 -9.39
N LEU A 129 -16.08 -9.91 -9.84
CA LEU A 129 -16.26 -10.18 -11.27
C LEU A 129 -16.66 -8.92 -12.04
N ARG A 130 -17.60 -8.12 -11.51
CA ARG A 130 -17.99 -6.84 -12.13
C ARG A 130 -16.86 -5.81 -12.12
N TYR A 131 -16.01 -5.82 -11.08
CA TYR A 131 -14.84 -4.96 -11.01
C TYR A 131 -13.87 -5.25 -12.17
N MET A 132 -13.64 -6.53 -12.50
CA MET A 132 -12.78 -6.90 -13.64
C MET A 132 -13.32 -6.41 -14.98
N GLU A 133 -14.64 -6.39 -15.16
CA GLU A 133 -15.26 -5.79 -16.34
C GLU A 133 -15.04 -4.27 -16.38
N LEU A 134 -15.31 -3.58 -15.26
CA LEU A 134 -15.09 -2.13 -15.14
C LEU A 134 -13.62 -1.73 -15.33
N LEU A 135 -12.68 -2.55 -14.87
CA LEU A 135 -11.26 -2.34 -15.08
C LEU A 135 -10.88 -2.46 -16.56
N GLY A 136 -11.46 -3.43 -17.28
CA GLY A 136 -11.33 -3.52 -18.74
C GLY A 136 -11.92 -2.30 -19.46
N GLU A 137 -13.09 -1.82 -19.04
CA GLU A 137 -13.71 -0.58 -19.54
C GLU A 137 -12.81 0.64 -19.30
N LEU A 138 -12.21 0.75 -18.11
CA LEU A 138 -11.29 1.83 -17.72
C LEU A 138 -10.02 1.80 -18.58
N HIS A 139 -9.38 0.63 -18.72
CA HIS A 139 -8.16 0.48 -19.51
C HIS A 139 -8.37 0.73 -21.01
N ALA A 140 -9.61 0.66 -21.50
CA ALA A 140 -9.96 0.98 -22.89
C ALA A 140 -10.06 2.49 -23.18
N ILE A 141 -10.03 3.36 -22.17
CA ILE A 141 -10.06 4.80 -22.37
C ILE A 141 -8.73 5.25 -23.02
N PRO A 142 -8.77 6.04 -24.12
CA PRO A 142 -7.56 6.52 -24.77
C PRO A 142 -6.67 7.32 -23.82
N VAL A 143 -5.40 6.92 -23.69
CA VAL A 143 -4.42 7.51 -22.77
C VAL A 143 -4.16 8.99 -23.06
N GLU A 144 -4.38 9.42 -24.30
CA GLU A 144 -4.26 10.82 -24.71
C GLU A 144 -5.21 11.74 -23.93
N ARG A 145 -6.40 11.26 -23.54
CA ARG A 145 -7.36 12.04 -22.74
C ARG A 145 -6.81 12.38 -21.35
N PHE A 146 -6.04 11.45 -20.77
CA PHE A 146 -5.37 11.68 -19.49
C PHE A 146 -4.13 12.55 -19.68
N ALA A 147 -3.39 12.36 -20.76
CA ALA A 147 -2.22 13.17 -21.09
C ALA A 147 -2.56 14.65 -21.30
N GLU A 148 -3.69 14.94 -21.95
CA GLU A 148 -4.24 16.30 -22.10
C GLU A 148 -4.56 16.98 -20.75
N ARG A 149 -4.73 16.18 -19.68
CA ARG A 149 -5.00 16.63 -18.31
C ARG A 149 -3.80 16.48 -17.37
N GLY A 150 -2.60 16.25 -17.92
CA GLY A 150 -1.35 16.29 -17.15
C GLY A 150 -0.76 14.92 -16.78
N ALA A 151 -1.34 13.80 -17.21
CA ALA A 151 -0.65 12.51 -17.11
C ALA A 151 0.56 12.46 -18.04
N GLU A 152 1.70 11.98 -17.54
CA GLU A 152 2.88 11.82 -18.37
C GLU A 152 2.76 10.57 -19.25
N LEU A 153 2.95 10.75 -20.56
CA LEU A 153 3.03 9.65 -21.51
C LEU A 153 4.44 9.05 -21.49
N PRO A 154 4.57 7.74 -21.21
CA PRO A 154 5.86 7.07 -21.32
C PRO A 154 6.44 7.15 -22.73
N SER A 155 7.71 7.54 -22.86
CA SER A 155 8.39 7.70 -24.16
C SER A 155 9.07 6.43 -24.66
N ASN A 156 9.27 5.46 -23.79
CA ASN A 156 9.97 4.20 -24.07
C ASN A 156 9.48 3.06 -23.15
N ASN A 157 9.93 1.83 -23.44
CA ASN A 157 9.54 0.64 -22.69
C ASN A 157 9.89 0.72 -21.19
N THR A 158 11.06 1.25 -20.84
CA THR A 158 11.47 1.33 -19.43
C THR A 158 10.58 2.30 -18.65
N GLU A 159 10.27 3.46 -19.23
CA GLU A 159 9.31 4.41 -18.63
C GLU A 159 7.91 3.80 -18.52
N LEU A 160 7.47 3.02 -19.50
CA LEU A 160 6.16 2.36 -19.48
C LEU A 160 6.06 1.31 -18.36
N MET A 161 7.15 0.57 -18.13
CA MET A 161 7.17 -0.55 -17.20
C MET A 161 7.54 -0.13 -15.76
N LEU A 162 8.38 0.88 -15.60
CA LEU A 162 8.98 1.25 -14.30
C LEU A 162 8.82 2.73 -13.95
N GLY A 163 8.17 3.56 -14.79
CA GLY A 163 8.08 5.00 -14.56
C GLY A 163 7.50 5.37 -13.20
N ASN A 164 6.41 4.70 -12.78
CA ASN A 164 5.84 4.94 -11.45
C ASN A 164 6.76 4.46 -10.32
N PHE A 165 7.37 3.29 -10.46
CA PHE A 165 8.34 2.77 -9.50
C PHE A 165 9.51 3.75 -9.31
N GLU A 166 10.05 4.32 -10.39
CA GLU A 166 11.15 5.28 -10.31
C GLU A 166 10.74 6.59 -9.63
N ARG A 167 9.49 7.04 -9.78
CA ARG A 167 8.97 8.20 -9.04
C ARG A 167 8.92 7.95 -7.54
N PHE A 168 8.45 6.78 -7.11
CA PHE A 168 8.48 6.37 -5.70
C PHE A 168 9.91 6.21 -5.18
N HIS A 169 10.77 5.54 -5.96
CA HIS A 169 12.18 5.38 -5.59
C HIS A 169 12.89 6.73 -5.42
N ALA A 170 12.59 7.73 -6.26
CA ALA A 170 13.15 9.07 -6.12
C ALA A 170 12.80 9.76 -4.79
N MET A 171 11.69 9.38 -4.14
CA MET A 171 11.33 9.88 -2.81
C MET A 171 12.31 9.43 -1.72
N SER A 172 13.01 8.30 -1.89
CA SER A 172 13.99 7.79 -0.92
C SER A 172 15.13 8.77 -0.63
N SER A 173 15.49 9.62 -1.60
CA SER A 173 16.50 10.66 -1.44
C SER A 173 16.10 11.75 -0.44
N GLN A 174 14.81 11.85 -0.10
CA GLN A 174 14.29 12.88 0.82
C GLN A 174 14.34 12.45 2.28
N VAL A 175 14.44 11.14 2.56
CA VAL A 175 14.33 10.58 3.92
C VAL A 175 15.64 9.99 4.46
N GLU A 176 16.73 10.01 3.67
CA GLU A 176 18.05 9.48 4.03
C GLU A 176 18.04 8.02 4.57
N VAL A 177 17.04 7.21 4.16
CA VAL A 177 16.92 5.81 4.56
C VAL A 177 17.75 4.93 3.62
N SER A 178 18.73 4.22 4.18
CA SER A 178 19.47 3.16 3.49
C SER A 178 18.90 1.79 3.86
N ASP A 179 18.31 1.10 2.89
CA ASP A 179 17.74 -0.23 3.09
C ASP A 179 18.27 -1.23 2.05
N PRO A 180 18.85 -2.38 2.47
CA PRO A 180 19.43 -3.35 1.55
C PRO A 180 18.37 -4.01 0.65
N PHE A 181 17.12 -4.13 1.08
CA PHE A 181 16.06 -4.67 0.23
C PHE A 181 15.78 -3.72 -0.95
N ILE A 182 15.62 -2.42 -0.70
CA ILE A 182 15.46 -1.40 -1.75
C ILE A 182 16.66 -1.34 -2.70
N ALA A 183 17.88 -1.37 -2.15
CA ALA A 183 19.11 -1.37 -2.95
C ALA A 183 19.14 -2.55 -3.93
N PHE A 184 18.79 -3.74 -3.46
CA PHE A 184 18.75 -4.95 -4.30
C PHE A 184 17.61 -4.90 -5.31
N ILE A 185 16.37 -4.67 -4.86
CA ILE A 185 15.18 -4.83 -5.70
C ILE A 185 15.12 -3.80 -6.82
N SER A 186 15.52 -2.55 -6.54
CA SER A 186 15.58 -1.50 -7.55
C SER A 186 16.63 -1.82 -8.63
N GLY A 187 17.79 -2.34 -8.23
CA GLY A 187 18.82 -2.82 -9.16
C GLY A 187 18.31 -4.01 -9.99
N TRP A 188 17.63 -4.97 -9.38
CA TRP A 188 17.10 -6.14 -10.07
C TRP A 188 16.03 -5.75 -11.10
N LEU A 189 15.05 -4.91 -10.72
CA LEU A 189 13.97 -4.45 -11.61
C LEU A 189 14.51 -3.77 -12.87
N ARG A 190 15.49 -2.88 -12.72
CA ARG A 190 16.12 -2.17 -13.85
C ARG A 190 16.86 -3.12 -14.80
N ARG A 191 17.54 -4.14 -14.28
CA ARG A 191 18.30 -5.12 -15.09
C ARG A 191 17.40 -6.12 -15.80
N ASN A 192 16.19 -6.38 -15.28
CA ASN A 192 15.30 -7.45 -15.74
C ASN A 192 13.97 -6.94 -16.33
N CYS A 193 13.86 -5.65 -16.61
CA CYS A 193 12.66 -5.05 -17.20
C CYS A 193 12.30 -5.74 -18.53
N PRO A 194 11.14 -6.43 -18.63
CA PRO A 194 10.76 -7.13 -19.85
C PRO A 194 10.23 -6.15 -20.90
N GLN A 195 10.04 -6.66 -22.13
CA GLN A 195 9.33 -5.90 -23.16
C GLN A 195 7.83 -5.97 -22.90
N ASN A 196 7.16 -4.81 -22.94
CA ASN A 196 5.72 -4.71 -22.83
C ASN A 196 5.05 -5.46 -24.00
N LYS A 197 4.08 -6.32 -23.67
CA LYS A 197 3.25 -7.04 -24.65
C LYS A 197 1.79 -6.59 -24.61
N ALA A 198 1.35 -5.94 -23.53
CA ALA A 198 -0.05 -5.62 -23.26
C ALA A 198 -0.48 -4.21 -23.70
N GLY A 199 0.46 -3.39 -24.20
CA GLY A 199 0.21 -2.01 -24.55
C GLY A 199 0.21 -1.09 -23.33
N MET A 200 -0.46 0.06 -23.48
CA MET A 200 -0.46 1.15 -22.51
C MET A 200 -1.91 1.53 -22.20
N ALA A 201 -2.21 1.72 -20.91
CA ALA A 201 -3.50 2.14 -20.40
C ALA A 201 -3.32 3.17 -19.28
N PHE A 202 -4.36 3.93 -18.97
CA PHE A 202 -4.40 4.62 -17.69
C PHE A 202 -4.72 3.58 -16.60
N LEU A 203 -3.89 3.55 -15.57
CA LEU A 203 -3.95 2.61 -14.47
C LEU A 203 -4.59 3.29 -13.26
N THR A 204 -5.35 2.52 -12.50
CA THR A 204 -5.83 2.94 -11.17
C THR A 204 -4.67 3.13 -10.20
N GLY A 205 -3.59 2.36 -10.39
CA GLY A 205 -2.40 2.40 -9.56
C GLY A 205 -2.58 1.60 -8.27
N ASP A 206 -3.69 1.85 -7.55
CA ASP A 206 -4.12 1.12 -6.36
C ASP A 206 -5.31 0.20 -6.66
N CYS A 207 -5.12 -0.73 -7.61
CA CYS A 207 -6.17 -1.61 -8.11
C CYS A 207 -6.82 -2.46 -7.02
N GLY A 208 -8.15 -2.56 -7.07
CA GLY A 208 -9.00 -3.25 -6.11
C GLY A 208 -9.85 -2.34 -5.22
N GLN A 209 -9.79 -1.01 -5.41
CA GLN A 209 -10.53 -0.04 -4.58
C GLN A 209 -11.93 0.29 -5.15
N PHE A 210 -12.98 -0.17 -4.47
CA PHE A 210 -14.37 0.10 -4.84
C PHE A 210 -15.32 0.03 -3.64
N LEU A 211 -16.48 0.68 -3.77
CA LEU A 211 -17.60 0.60 -2.82
C LEU A 211 -18.67 -0.36 -3.33
N THR A 212 -19.38 -1.04 -2.42
CA THR A 212 -20.47 -1.96 -2.78
C THR A 212 -21.76 -1.74 -1.97
N ASP A 213 -22.88 -2.08 -2.59
CA ASP A 213 -24.17 -2.32 -1.91
C ASP A 213 -24.68 -3.71 -2.34
N GLY A 214 -24.49 -4.69 -1.46
CA GLY A 214 -24.59 -6.11 -1.81
C GLY A 214 -23.63 -6.47 -2.95
N PRO A 215 -24.11 -7.08 -4.05
CA PRO A 215 -23.26 -7.43 -5.20
C PRO A 215 -22.95 -6.26 -6.14
N ASN A 216 -23.57 -5.10 -5.94
CA ASN A 216 -23.46 -3.98 -6.87
C ASN A 216 -22.30 -3.07 -6.49
N ILE A 217 -21.39 -2.81 -7.44
CA ILE A 217 -20.39 -1.76 -7.28
C ILE A 217 -21.07 -0.39 -7.42
N THR A 218 -20.97 0.44 -6.38
CA THR A 218 -21.57 1.79 -6.38
C THR A 218 -20.61 2.85 -6.91
N CYS A 219 -19.30 2.70 -6.69
CA CYS A 219 -18.25 3.42 -7.41
C CYS A 219 -16.87 2.77 -7.27
N LEU A 220 -16.00 3.07 -8.22
CA LEU A 220 -14.54 2.92 -8.11
C LEU A 220 -13.96 4.14 -7.37
N MET A 221 -12.85 3.96 -6.66
CA MET A 221 -12.25 5.03 -5.86
C MET A 221 -10.72 4.92 -5.76
N ASP A 222 -10.12 5.93 -5.15
CA ASP A 222 -8.69 6.03 -4.78
C ASP A 222 -7.71 6.00 -5.97
N PHE A 223 -7.75 7.06 -6.78
CA PHE A 223 -6.91 7.23 -7.99
C PHE A 223 -5.65 8.06 -7.73
N GLU A 224 -5.22 8.19 -6.47
CA GLU A 224 -4.15 9.10 -6.04
C GLU A 224 -2.76 8.74 -6.59
N ILE A 225 -2.59 7.50 -7.05
CA ILE A 225 -1.37 7.01 -7.70
C ILE A 225 -1.63 6.52 -9.13
N GLY A 226 -2.78 6.90 -9.71
CA GLY A 226 -3.15 6.53 -11.07
C GLY A 226 -2.18 7.14 -12.09
N HIS A 227 -1.79 6.39 -13.10
CA HIS A 227 -0.81 6.84 -14.09
C HIS A 227 -0.92 6.05 -15.38
N ILE A 228 -0.28 6.53 -16.43
CA ILE A 228 -0.22 5.79 -17.69
C ILE A 228 0.89 4.74 -17.60
N GLY A 229 0.56 3.47 -17.85
CA GLY A 229 1.46 2.34 -17.68
C GLY A 229 0.99 1.07 -18.40
N ASP A 230 1.69 -0.04 -18.16
CA ASP A 230 1.27 -1.37 -18.60
C ASP A 230 0.06 -1.87 -17.78
N PRO A 231 -1.07 -2.26 -18.41
CA PRO A 231 -2.28 -2.74 -17.71
C PRO A 231 -2.06 -3.97 -16.82
N MET A 232 -1.01 -4.76 -17.05
CA MET A 232 -0.64 -5.87 -16.17
C MET A 232 -0.27 -5.41 -14.76
N ARG A 233 0.12 -4.14 -14.59
CA ARG A 233 0.45 -3.57 -13.29
C ARG A 233 -0.75 -3.49 -12.36
N ASP A 234 -1.94 -3.15 -12.86
CA ASP A 234 -3.15 -3.11 -12.04
C ASP A 234 -3.57 -4.53 -11.62
N LEU A 235 -3.47 -5.52 -12.51
CA LEU A 235 -3.71 -6.92 -12.15
C LEU A 235 -2.67 -7.45 -11.15
N ALA A 236 -1.42 -7.00 -11.27
CA ALA A 236 -0.35 -7.32 -10.34
C ALA A 236 -0.57 -6.68 -8.96
N CYS A 237 -1.08 -5.45 -8.88
CA CYS A 237 -1.53 -4.83 -7.63
C CYS A 237 -2.65 -5.66 -6.98
N PHE A 238 -3.66 -6.04 -7.78
CA PHE A 238 -4.76 -6.88 -7.32
C PHE A 238 -4.28 -8.23 -6.78
N ARG A 239 -3.38 -8.91 -7.49
CA ARG A 239 -2.68 -10.13 -7.03
C ARG A 239 -1.89 -9.87 -5.74
N GLY A 240 -1.14 -8.76 -5.70
CA GLY A 240 -0.31 -8.36 -4.57
C GLY A 240 -1.10 -8.19 -3.27
N ARG A 241 -2.40 -7.93 -3.34
CA ARG A 241 -3.30 -7.85 -2.17
C ARG A 241 -3.82 -9.22 -1.70
N HIS A 242 -3.79 -10.25 -2.55
CA HIS A 242 -4.26 -11.59 -2.19
C HIS A 242 -3.17 -12.44 -1.50
N PRO A 243 -3.47 -13.15 -0.39
CA PRO A 243 -4.77 -13.32 0.25
C PRO A 243 -5.04 -12.36 1.43
N ILE A 244 -4.21 -11.33 1.64
CA ILE A 244 -4.35 -10.38 2.77
C ILE A 244 -5.75 -9.78 2.81
N GLU A 245 -6.21 -9.25 1.69
CA GLU A 245 -7.56 -8.71 1.54
C GLU A 245 -8.54 -9.76 1.00
N ASN A 246 -8.16 -11.02 0.86
CA ASN A 246 -8.93 -12.09 0.22
C ASN A 246 -9.64 -11.64 -1.08
N MET A 247 -8.86 -11.56 -2.15
CA MET A 247 -9.34 -11.12 -3.46
C MET A 247 -10.18 -12.17 -4.23
N GLY A 248 -10.28 -13.40 -3.73
CA GLY A 248 -11.00 -14.51 -4.40
C GLY A 248 -10.11 -15.36 -5.30
N ASP A 249 -10.74 -16.09 -6.24
CA ASP A 249 -10.05 -16.91 -7.25
C ASP A 249 -9.43 -16.00 -8.32
N LEU A 250 -8.12 -15.73 -8.20
CA LEU A 250 -7.40 -14.85 -9.12
C LEU A 250 -7.46 -15.33 -10.58
N PRO A 251 -7.20 -16.61 -10.91
CA PRO A 251 -7.34 -17.10 -12.29
C PRO A 251 -8.72 -16.84 -12.91
N ALA A 252 -9.81 -17.06 -12.16
CA ALA A 252 -11.15 -16.80 -12.66
C ALA A 252 -11.42 -15.31 -12.88
N LEU A 253 -10.96 -14.45 -11.98
CA LEU A 253 -11.08 -12.99 -12.12
C LEU A 253 -10.27 -12.46 -13.30
N PHE A 254 -9.06 -12.95 -13.49
CA PHE A 254 -8.19 -12.53 -14.58
C PHE A 254 -8.73 -12.98 -15.95
N ARG A 255 -9.33 -14.18 -16.05
CA ARG A 255 -10.08 -14.56 -17.26
C ARG A 255 -11.23 -13.60 -17.55
N LYS A 256 -11.94 -13.15 -16.52
CA LYS A 256 -13.04 -12.18 -16.66
C LYS A 256 -12.54 -10.83 -17.18
N TYR A 257 -11.38 -10.37 -16.73
CA TYR A 257 -10.72 -9.18 -17.25
C TYR A 257 -10.27 -9.38 -18.71
N GLU A 258 -9.69 -10.53 -19.07
CA GLU A 258 -9.29 -10.85 -20.44
C GLU A 258 -10.49 -10.80 -21.41
N GLU A 259 -11.63 -11.35 -21.00
CA GLU A 259 -12.90 -11.26 -21.76
C GLU A 259 -13.35 -9.82 -21.96
N ALA A 260 -13.30 -8.99 -20.91
CA ALA A 260 -13.78 -7.61 -20.94
C ALA A 260 -12.85 -6.67 -21.72
N SER A 261 -11.54 -6.83 -21.56
CA SER A 261 -10.52 -6.02 -22.24
C SER A 261 -10.24 -6.47 -23.67
N GLY A 262 -10.63 -7.70 -24.04
CA GLY A 262 -10.33 -8.29 -25.34
C GLY A 262 -8.83 -8.54 -25.59
N THR A 263 -7.99 -8.43 -24.55
CA THR A 263 -6.53 -8.52 -24.64
C THR A 263 -6.04 -9.71 -23.83
N LYS A 264 -5.27 -10.60 -24.47
CA LYS A 264 -4.65 -11.73 -23.78
C LYS A 264 -3.70 -11.26 -22.68
N LEU A 265 -3.74 -11.93 -21.54
CA LEU A 265 -2.86 -11.62 -20.42
C LEU A 265 -1.39 -11.97 -20.70
N ASP A 266 -0.49 -11.07 -20.32
CA ASP A 266 0.94 -11.34 -20.23
C ASP A 266 1.29 -11.76 -18.80
N TRP A 267 1.16 -13.05 -18.51
CA TRP A 267 1.42 -13.62 -17.18
C TRP A 267 2.83 -13.35 -16.66
N GLU A 268 3.84 -13.39 -17.54
CA GLU A 268 5.22 -13.05 -17.18
C GLU A 268 5.36 -11.56 -16.84
N GLY A 269 4.75 -10.69 -17.66
CA GLY A 269 4.69 -9.24 -17.41
C GLY A 269 4.01 -8.92 -16.08
N MET A 270 2.89 -9.57 -15.78
CA MET A 270 2.19 -9.44 -14.50
C MET A 270 3.03 -9.93 -13.32
N ALA A 271 3.77 -11.04 -13.46
CA ALA A 271 4.68 -11.50 -12.41
C ALA A 271 5.80 -10.50 -12.15
N PHE A 272 6.41 -9.93 -13.19
CA PHE A 272 7.36 -8.83 -13.05
C PHE A 272 6.75 -7.61 -12.36
N HIS A 273 5.57 -7.18 -12.78
CA HIS A 273 4.85 -6.07 -12.14
C HIS A 273 4.43 -6.36 -10.70
N THR A 274 4.26 -7.63 -10.31
CA THR A 274 3.96 -8.00 -8.91
C THR A 274 5.15 -7.68 -8.02
N VAL A 275 6.37 -7.96 -8.51
CA VAL A 275 7.61 -7.56 -7.83
C VAL A 275 7.72 -6.04 -7.78
N ALA A 276 7.48 -5.35 -8.91
CA ALA A 276 7.56 -3.88 -8.96
C ALA A 276 6.56 -3.19 -8.03
N PHE A 277 5.30 -3.66 -8.00
CA PHE A 277 4.25 -3.15 -7.12
C PHE A 277 4.57 -3.38 -5.65
N LEU A 278 4.98 -4.58 -5.26
CA LEU A 278 5.32 -4.86 -3.86
C LEU A 278 6.58 -4.10 -3.41
N ALA A 279 7.56 -3.91 -4.32
CA ALA A 279 8.71 -3.03 -4.04
C ALA A 279 8.28 -1.56 -3.87
N GLU A 280 7.30 -1.09 -4.64
CA GLU A 280 6.74 0.26 -4.49
C GLU A 280 5.97 0.42 -3.17
N ALA A 281 5.10 -0.55 -2.85
CA ALA A 281 4.31 -0.56 -1.63
C ALA A 281 5.17 -0.64 -0.35
N TYR A 282 6.45 -0.99 -0.47
CA TYR A 282 7.41 -1.01 0.63
C TYR A 282 7.84 0.40 1.08
N TYR A 283 7.87 1.40 0.18
CA TYR A 283 8.42 2.73 0.49
C TYR A 283 7.61 3.48 1.55
N GLY A 284 6.29 3.57 1.38
CA GLY A 284 5.44 4.32 2.33
C GLY A 284 5.59 3.82 3.77
N PRO A 285 5.45 2.51 4.03
CA PRO A 285 5.67 1.92 5.35
C PRO A 285 7.10 2.10 5.86
N LEU A 286 8.11 1.94 4.99
CA LEU A 286 9.50 2.18 5.35
C LEU A 286 9.70 3.63 5.83
N PHE A 287 9.14 4.61 5.12
CA PHE A 287 9.21 6.02 5.53
C PHE A 287 8.47 6.23 6.86
N GLY A 288 7.31 5.59 7.03
CA GLY A 288 6.53 5.61 8.27
C GLY A 288 7.27 5.03 9.49
N LEU A 289 8.27 4.16 9.32
CA LEU A 289 9.12 3.69 10.41
C LEU A 289 10.10 4.76 10.94
N HIS A 290 10.43 5.74 10.10
CA HIS A 290 11.38 6.81 10.40
C HIS A 290 10.72 8.17 10.64
N ASP A 291 9.43 8.29 10.34
CA ASP A 291 8.64 9.50 10.58
C ASP A 291 8.31 9.65 12.08
N ASP A 292 8.53 10.85 12.61
CA ASP A 292 8.17 11.25 13.98
C ASP A 292 6.94 12.18 14.02
N GLY A 293 6.24 12.30 12.88
CA GLY A 293 5.06 13.11 12.71
C GLY A 293 3.86 12.64 13.55
N PRO A 294 2.94 13.56 13.90
CA PRO A 294 1.75 13.22 14.66
C PRO A 294 0.82 12.29 13.88
N GLY A 295 0.35 11.22 14.54
CA GLY A 295 -0.63 10.29 13.96
C GLY A 295 -0.03 9.11 13.18
N GLY A 296 1.30 8.97 13.16
CA GLY A 296 1.96 7.79 12.61
C GLY A 296 1.63 6.51 13.39
N ASP A 297 1.53 5.39 12.66
CA ASP A 297 1.35 4.05 13.21
C ASP A 297 2.61 3.23 12.92
N TRP A 298 3.57 3.30 13.83
CA TRP A 298 4.86 2.61 13.69
C TRP A 298 4.69 1.08 13.66
N VAL A 299 3.71 0.54 14.39
CA VAL A 299 3.47 -0.91 14.41
C VAL A 299 2.91 -1.37 13.08
N GLU A 300 1.97 -0.63 12.49
CA GLU A 300 1.47 -0.91 11.14
C GLU A 300 2.59 -0.84 10.11
N ALA A 301 3.43 0.21 10.18
CA ALA A 301 4.57 0.36 9.30
C ALA A 301 5.56 -0.82 9.40
N PHE A 302 5.87 -1.27 10.62
CA PHE A 302 6.74 -2.43 10.86
C PHE A 302 6.15 -3.73 10.28
N VAL A 303 4.86 -3.96 10.54
CA VAL A 303 4.13 -5.13 10.03
C VAL A 303 4.08 -5.13 8.50
N GLN A 304 3.77 -3.99 7.90
CA GLN A 304 3.73 -3.82 6.45
C GLN A 304 5.09 -4.04 5.81
N VAL A 305 6.17 -3.46 6.36
CA VAL A 305 7.55 -3.67 5.87
C VAL A 305 7.92 -5.15 5.84
N ALA A 306 7.67 -5.88 6.93
CA ALA A 306 8.00 -7.29 7.02
C ALA A 306 7.22 -8.11 5.96
N ILE A 307 5.91 -7.93 5.90
CA ILE A 307 5.02 -8.73 5.06
C ILE A 307 5.20 -8.40 3.57
N ILE A 308 5.22 -7.11 3.21
CA ILE A 308 5.36 -6.67 1.82
C ILE A 308 6.73 -7.06 1.28
N GLY A 309 7.80 -6.84 2.03
CA GLY A 309 9.15 -7.20 1.62
C GLY A 309 9.31 -8.71 1.40
N ARG A 310 8.84 -9.53 2.37
CA ARG A 310 8.87 -11.00 2.24
C ARG A 310 8.13 -11.44 0.98
N ARG A 311 6.90 -10.96 0.80
CA ARG A 311 6.03 -11.32 -0.34
C ARG A 311 6.60 -10.85 -1.67
N CYS A 312 7.30 -9.70 -1.70
CA CYS A 312 8.03 -9.25 -2.88
C CYS A 312 9.12 -10.25 -3.31
N LEU A 313 9.89 -10.77 -2.35
CA LEU A 313 10.92 -11.78 -2.61
C LEU A 313 10.33 -13.13 -3.03
N GLU A 314 9.17 -13.51 -2.49
CA GLU A 314 8.45 -14.71 -2.93
C GLU A 314 7.89 -14.57 -4.36
N ALA A 315 7.35 -13.40 -4.72
CA ALA A 315 6.97 -13.11 -6.10
C ALA A 315 8.19 -13.13 -7.03
N LEU A 316 9.34 -12.63 -6.57
CA LEU A 316 10.60 -12.66 -7.33
C LEU A 316 11.13 -14.08 -7.56
N VAL A 317 10.89 -15.01 -6.64
CA VAL A 317 11.27 -16.42 -6.78
C VAL A 317 10.58 -17.07 -7.98
N GLU A 318 9.37 -16.68 -8.30
CA GLU A 318 8.65 -17.16 -9.48
C GLU A 318 9.40 -16.86 -10.79
N LEU A 319 10.10 -15.73 -10.85
CA LEU A 319 10.87 -15.29 -12.01
C LEU A 319 12.31 -15.82 -12.01
N THR A 320 12.88 -16.07 -10.83
CA THR A 320 14.29 -16.45 -10.68
C THR A 320 14.50 -17.95 -10.47
N GLY A 321 13.48 -18.69 -10.06
CA GLY A 321 13.59 -20.10 -9.66
C GLY A 321 14.37 -20.30 -8.35
N THR A 322 14.62 -19.24 -7.59
CA THR A 322 15.40 -19.31 -6.33
C THR A 322 14.69 -20.18 -5.29
N LYS A 323 15.39 -21.16 -4.71
CA LYS A 323 14.83 -21.94 -3.60
C LYS A 323 14.98 -21.18 -2.29
N LEU A 324 13.87 -20.74 -1.68
CA LEU A 324 13.88 -20.07 -0.38
C LEU A 324 14.07 -21.06 0.79
N ASP A 325 14.67 -20.55 1.87
CA ASP A 325 14.82 -21.27 3.14
C ASP A 325 13.53 -21.18 3.97
N SER A 326 13.23 -22.23 4.73
CA SER A 326 12.20 -22.23 5.77
C SER A 326 12.83 -21.96 7.13
N LEU A 327 12.17 -21.15 7.96
CA LEU A 327 12.57 -20.88 9.34
C LEU A 327 11.42 -21.20 10.29
N GLU A 328 11.73 -21.59 11.52
CA GLU A 328 10.77 -21.76 12.60
C GLU A 328 11.05 -20.72 13.69
N LEU A 329 9.98 -20.20 14.31
CA LEU A 329 10.12 -19.31 15.46
C LEU A 329 10.68 -20.12 16.66
N PRO A 330 11.82 -19.73 17.24
CA PRO A 330 12.38 -20.45 18.38
C PRO A 330 11.54 -20.27 19.64
N ASN A 331 11.93 -20.90 20.75
CA ASN A 331 11.31 -20.59 22.04
C ASN A 331 11.66 -19.15 22.46
N ALA A 332 10.65 -18.45 22.98
CA ALA A 332 10.80 -17.10 23.51
C ALA A 332 11.84 -17.04 24.64
N GLU A 333 12.70 -16.02 24.57
CA GLU A 333 13.58 -15.63 25.66
C GLU A 333 12.77 -15.16 26.87
N GLN A 334 13.35 -15.32 28.07
CA GLN A 334 12.73 -14.86 29.30
C GLN A 334 13.16 -13.42 29.60
N THR A 335 12.24 -12.47 29.44
CA THR A 335 12.46 -11.03 29.67
C THR A 335 11.54 -10.48 30.77
N PRO A 336 11.58 -11.00 32.00
CA PRO A 336 10.55 -10.74 33.01
C PRO A 336 10.47 -9.28 33.46
N LEU A 337 11.57 -8.51 33.40
CA LEU A 337 11.55 -7.10 33.78
C LEU A 337 10.91 -6.24 32.69
N GLU A 338 11.29 -6.47 31.44
CA GLU A 338 10.74 -5.85 30.25
C GLU A 338 9.26 -6.17 30.13
N ASP A 339 8.87 -7.43 30.34
CA ASP A 339 7.47 -7.87 30.31
C ASP A 339 6.62 -7.11 31.34
N LEU A 340 7.13 -6.95 32.58
CA LEU A 340 6.43 -6.22 33.62
C LEU A 340 6.30 -4.72 33.29
N ALA A 341 7.38 -4.11 32.79
CA ALA A 341 7.40 -2.69 32.45
C ALA A 341 6.48 -2.37 31.26
N LEU A 342 6.56 -3.16 30.18
CA LEU A 342 5.74 -2.98 28.97
C LEU A 342 4.26 -3.27 29.24
N SER A 343 3.95 -4.31 30.02
CA SER A 343 2.55 -4.59 30.43
C SER A 343 1.99 -3.47 31.32
N ARG A 344 2.81 -2.85 32.17
CA ARG A 344 2.38 -1.69 32.95
C ARG A 344 2.11 -0.49 32.03
N LEU A 345 2.97 -0.24 31.06
CA LEU A 345 2.80 0.86 30.10
C LEU A 345 1.53 0.68 29.24
N GLU A 346 1.32 -0.52 28.68
CA GLU A 346 0.10 -0.89 27.97
C GLU A 346 -1.15 -0.58 28.81
N ALA A 347 -1.14 -0.99 30.09
CA ALA A 347 -2.26 -0.76 31.00
C ALA A 347 -2.46 0.72 31.39
N GLU A 348 -1.40 1.52 31.50
CA GLU A 348 -1.53 2.98 31.74
C GLU A 348 -2.13 3.69 30.52
N ILE A 349 -1.63 3.37 29.31
CA ILE A 349 -2.18 3.92 28.07
C ILE A 349 -3.66 3.58 27.97
N GLY A 350 -4.04 2.32 28.21
CA GLY A 350 -5.44 1.88 28.18
C GLY A 350 -6.37 2.56 29.20
N ARG A 351 -5.84 3.19 30.25
CA ARG A 351 -6.63 3.96 31.23
C ARG A 351 -6.76 5.45 30.90
N LEU A 352 -6.03 5.95 29.91
CA LEU A 352 -6.17 7.34 29.48
C LEU A 352 -7.61 7.59 29.00
N PRO A 353 -8.29 8.64 29.48
CA PRO A 353 -9.66 8.93 29.09
C PRO A 353 -9.72 9.34 27.61
N ASP A 354 -10.89 9.16 26.99
CA ASP A 354 -11.15 9.74 25.68
C ASP A 354 -11.04 11.27 25.74
N HIS A 355 -10.33 11.86 24.79
CA HIS A 355 -10.20 13.30 24.66
C HIS A 355 -10.52 13.72 23.22
N LYS A 356 -11.02 14.94 23.02
CA LYS A 356 -11.30 15.46 21.66
C LYS A 356 -10.06 15.43 20.76
N ASP A 357 -8.89 15.63 21.36
CA ASP A 357 -7.59 15.66 20.68
C ASP A 357 -6.84 14.31 20.74
N MET A 358 -7.37 13.32 21.49
CA MET A 358 -6.82 11.96 21.60
C MET A 358 -7.98 10.97 21.73
N GLN A 359 -8.46 10.53 20.58
CA GLN A 359 -9.57 9.60 20.47
C GLN A 359 -9.12 8.17 20.79
N THR A 360 -10.09 7.29 21.09
CA THR A 360 -9.84 5.88 21.44
C THR A 360 -8.90 5.15 20.50
N TRP A 361 -9.02 5.36 19.19
CA TRP A 361 -8.17 4.68 18.22
C TRP A 361 -6.71 5.16 18.25
N GLN A 362 -6.46 6.46 18.49
CA GLN A 362 -5.09 7.00 18.66
C GLN A 362 -4.45 6.40 19.90
N ARG A 363 -5.23 6.25 20.98
CA ARG A 363 -4.80 5.53 22.19
C ARG A 363 -4.48 4.06 21.90
N ASN A 364 -5.27 3.39 21.06
CA ASN A 364 -5.01 1.99 20.69
C ASN A 364 -3.73 1.84 19.86
N ILE A 365 -3.44 2.75 18.92
CA ILE A 365 -2.17 2.79 18.20
C ILE A 365 -0.99 3.00 19.17
N LEU A 366 -1.14 3.91 20.15
CA LEU A 366 -0.10 4.08 21.18
C LEU A 366 0.08 2.81 22.04
N ALA A 367 -1.01 2.09 22.32
CA ALA A 367 -0.98 0.87 23.11
C ALA A 367 -0.39 -0.33 22.35
N SER A 368 -0.38 -0.33 21.01
CA SER A 368 0.21 -1.43 20.23
C SER A 368 1.74 -1.45 20.31
N LEU A 369 2.39 -0.30 20.52
CA LEU A 369 3.84 -0.18 20.69
C LEU A 369 4.42 -1.08 21.79
N PRO A 370 3.99 -0.98 23.07
CA PRO A 370 4.53 -1.86 24.12
C PRO A 370 4.24 -3.34 23.87
N VAL A 371 3.14 -3.68 23.19
CA VAL A 371 2.82 -5.06 22.80
C VAL A 371 3.84 -5.56 21.77
N MET A 372 4.07 -4.80 20.71
CA MET A 372 5.01 -5.17 19.65
C MET A 372 6.45 -5.23 20.17
N LEU A 373 6.89 -4.26 20.98
CA LEU A 373 8.22 -4.26 21.59
C LEU A 373 8.45 -5.45 22.52
N ARG A 374 7.42 -5.89 23.26
CA ARG A 374 7.49 -7.09 24.09
C ARG A 374 7.70 -8.33 23.22
N ASN A 375 6.90 -8.49 22.17
CA ASN A 375 7.02 -9.60 21.23
C ASN A 375 8.39 -9.62 20.55
N MET A 376 8.89 -8.49 20.06
CA MET A 376 10.23 -8.38 19.48
C MET A 376 11.33 -8.68 20.52
N GLY A 377 11.14 -8.24 21.76
CA GLY A 377 12.08 -8.46 22.87
C GLY A 377 12.33 -9.94 23.15
N HIS A 378 11.29 -10.78 23.06
CA HIS A 378 11.39 -12.23 23.27
C HIS A 378 12.23 -12.98 22.24
N TYR A 379 12.51 -12.37 21.08
CA TYR A 379 13.22 -13.03 19.98
C TYR A 379 14.38 -12.20 19.45
N ARG A 380 14.77 -11.13 20.15
CA ARG A 380 15.71 -10.13 19.65
C ARG A 380 17.08 -10.74 19.37
N ILE A 381 17.60 -11.61 20.24
CA ILE A 381 18.93 -12.22 20.04
C ILE A 381 18.91 -13.04 18.77
N TRP A 382 17.95 -13.96 18.64
CA TRP A 382 17.79 -14.77 17.44
C TRP A 382 17.60 -13.92 16.18
N ARG A 383 16.75 -12.90 16.22
CA ARG A 383 16.49 -12.06 15.06
C ARG A 383 17.74 -11.30 14.61
N ASP A 384 18.38 -10.60 15.54
CA ASP A 384 19.47 -9.65 15.26
C ASP A 384 20.80 -10.39 15.00
N GLU A 385 21.15 -11.39 15.81
CA GLU A 385 22.42 -12.13 15.67
C GLU A 385 22.42 -13.02 14.42
N GLU A 386 21.32 -13.73 14.14
CA GLU A 386 21.25 -14.58 12.95
C GLU A 386 21.26 -13.74 11.66
N TYR A 387 20.66 -12.55 11.66
CA TYR A 387 20.81 -11.62 10.54
C TYR A 387 22.26 -11.16 10.36
N CYS A 388 22.95 -10.80 11.43
CA CYS A 388 24.37 -10.45 11.37
C CYS A 388 25.22 -11.61 10.84
N ASN A 389 24.94 -12.84 11.28
CA ASN A 389 25.62 -14.05 10.81
C ASN A 389 25.37 -14.31 9.32
N ASP A 390 24.13 -14.12 8.85
CA ASP A 390 23.76 -14.24 7.44
C ASP A 390 24.55 -13.27 6.55
N VAL A 391 24.63 -12.01 6.98
CA VAL A 391 25.39 -10.96 6.28
C VAL A 391 26.89 -11.25 6.33
N ALA A 392 27.42 -11.68 7.48
CA ALA A 392 28.83 -12.03 7.63
C ALA A 392 29.23 -13.19 6.71
N ALA A 393 28.39 -14.23 6.60
CA ALA A 393 28.63 -15.37 5.73
C ALA A 393 28.62 -15.01 4.23
N LEU A 394 27.84 -13.99 3.84
CA LEU A 394 27.76 -13.51 2.46
C LEU A 394 28.89 -12.53 2.11
N THR A 395 29.17 -11.58 3.01
CA THR A 395 29.98 -10.39 2.72
C THR A 395 31.38 -10.42 3.35
N GLY A 396 31.63 -11.29 4.32
CA GLY A 396 32.85 -11.28 5.14
C GLY A 396 32.86 -10.19 6.22
N PHE A 397 31.72 -9.56 6.52
CA PHE A 397 31.58 -8.57 7.58
C PHE A 397 31.89 -9.16 8.98
N GLU A 398 32.70 -8.44 9.78
CA GLU A 398 33.12 -8.85 11.14
C GLU A 398 32.62 -7.92 12.25
N GLY A 399 31.71 -6.99 11.95
CA GLY A 399 31.18 -6.04 12.95
C GLY A 399 30.02 -6.59 13.77
N VAL A 400 29.48 -5.76 14.67
CA VAL A 400 28.35 -6.09 15.54
C VAL A 400 27.19 -5.14 15.29
N GLY A 401 25.97 -5.67 15.30
CA GLY A 401 24.73 -4.90 15.29
C GLY A 401 24.10 -4.74 13.89
N VAL A 402 22.78 -4.74 13.88
CA VAL A 402 21.94 -4.74 12.66
C VAL A 402 22.28 -3.58 11.73
N SER A 403 22.46 -2.36 12.24
CA SER A 403 22.77 -1.19 11.41
C SER A 403 24.11 -1.30 10.67
N ASN A 404 25.14 -1.86 11.32
CA ASN A 404 26.42 -2.12 10.67
C ASN A 404 26.31 -3.24 9.63
N ALA A 405 25.50 -4.27 9.92
CA ALA A 405 25.21 -5.34 8.98
C ALA A 405 24.46 -4.83 7.73
N ASP A 406 23.43 -3.99 7.91
CA ASP A 406 22.69 -3.35 6.81
C ASP A 406 23.62 -2.49 5.93
N THR A 407 24.53 -1.72 6.53
CA THR A 407 25.53 -0.92 5.80
C THR A 407 26.46 -1.80 4.97
N ALA A 408 27.00 -2.86 5.58
CA ALA A 408 27.90 -3.79 4.90
C ALA A 408 27.17 -4.55 3.78
N PHE A 409 25.93 -4.96 4.02
CA PHE A 409 25.12 -5.69 3.05
C PHE A 409 24.73 -4.81 1.85
N THR A 410 24.31 -3.57 2.11
CA THR A 410 24.04 -2.58 1.04
C THR A 410 25.28 -2.34 0.19
N SER A 411 26.44 -2.12 0.82
CA SER A 411 27.73 -1.94 0.13
C SER A 411 28.15 -3.16 -0.71
N PHE A 412 27.76 -4.36 -0.29
CA PHE A 412 27.98 -5.59 -1.06
C PHE A 412 27.04 -5.65 -2.27
N ILE A 413 25.75 -5.37 -2.07
CA ILE A 413 24.72 -5.38 -3.12
C ILE A 413 25.10 -4.42 -4.27
N GLU A 414 25.57 -3.21 -3.95
CA GLU A 414 25.99 -2.22 -4.95
C GLU A 414 27.11 -2.70 -5.90
N LYS A 415 27.91 -3.66 -5.45
CA LYS A 415 29.05 -4.22 -6.20
C LYS A 415 28.74 -5.61 -6.77
N ALA A 416 27.64 -6.22 -6.37
CA ALA A 416 27.30 -7.58 -6.72
C ALA A 416 26.79 -7.68 -8.16
N GLY A 417 27.24 -8.72 -8.88
CA GLY A 417 26.68 -9.09 -10.17
C GLY A 417 25.46 -10.01 -10.04
N PRO A 418 24.75 -10.30 -11.15
CA PRO A 418 23.60 -11.21 -11.14
C PRO A 418 23.89 -12.62 -10.63
N ASP A 419 25.16 -13.05 -10.65
CA ASP A 419 25.61 -14.33 -10.10
C ASP A 419 25.44 -14.43 -8.57
N GLN A 420 25.22 -13.30 -7.89
CA GLN A 420 24.96 -13.24 -6.45
C GLN A 420 23.47 -13.10 -6.10
N ASP A 421 22.58 -12.90 -7.09
CA ASP A 421 21.16 -12.59 -6.84
C ASP A 421 20.50 -13.66 -5.94
N GLU A 422 20.73 -14.96 -6.20
CA GLU A 422 20.16 -16.05 -5.38
C GLU A 422 20.60 -15.95 -3.91
N ARG A 423 21.86 -15.61 -3.65
CA ARG A 423 22.41 -15.52 -2.28
C ARG A 423 21.86 -14.29 -1.57
N ILE A 424 21.72 -13.16 -2.27
CA ILE A 424 21.15 -11.91 -1.74
C ILE A 424 19.67 -12.11 -1.41
N ILE A 425 18.89 -12.72 -2.31
CA ILE A 425 17.47 -13.04 -2.11
C ILE A 425 17.28 -13.85 -0.82
N LYS A 426 18.09 -14.89 -0.61
CA LYS A 426 17.99 -15.72 0.61
C LYS A 426 18.24 -14.94 1.89
N VAL A 427 19.27 -14.08 1.94
CA VAL A 427 19.57 -13.28 3.14
C VAL A 427 18.46 -12.27 3.41
N LEU A 428 17.98 -11.55 2.40
CA LEU A 428 16.85 -10.60 2.54
C LEU A 428 15.57 -11.33 2.97
N HIS A 429 15.28 -12.48 2.38
CA HIS A 429 14.09 -13.27 2.72
C HIS A 429 14.16 -13.76 4.16
N ARG A 430 15.31 -14.29 4.61
CA ARG A 430 15.48 -14.70 6.01
C ARG A 430 15.29 -13.51 6.96
N LYS A 431 15.85 -12.33 6.66
CA LYS A 431 15.65 -11.10 7.46
C LYS A 431 14.14 -10.84 7.68
N LEU A 432 13.39 -10.72 6.59
CA LEU A 432 11.97 -10.35 6.62
C LEU A 432 11.07 -11.47 7.16
N LEU A 433 11.41 -12.75 6.88
CA LEU A 433 10.70 -13.91 7.43
C LEU A 433 10.81 -13.99 8.95
N ARG A 434 11.96 -13.63 9.55
CA ARG A 434 12.09 -13.58 11.01
C ARG A 434 11.11 -12.57 11.62
N ASP A 435 10.97 -11.39 11.04
CA ASP A 435 9.98 -10.40 11.48
C ASP A 435 8.54 -10.92 11.30
N CYS A 436 8.21 -11.54 10.16
CA CYS A 436 6.90 -12.17 9.95
C CYS A 436 6.59 -13.28 10.97
N LEU A 437 7.58 -14.09 11.35
CA LEU A 437 7.42 -15.14 12.38
C LEU A 437 7.17 -14.53 13.77
N ILE A 438 7.85 -13.43 14.11
CA ILE A 438 7.64 -12.70 15.37
C ILE A 438 6.23 -12.10 15.40
N ILE A 439 5.77 -11.51 14.30
CA ILE A 439 4.43 -10.94 14.15
C ILE A 439 3.37 -12.03 14.28
N ALA A 440 3.56 -13.18 13.62
CA ALA A 440 2.62 -14.30 13.65
C ALA A 440 2.59 -15.03 15.01
N GLY A 441 3.70 -14.96 15.76
CA GLY A 441 3.83 -15.64 17.04
C GLY A 441 3.92 -17.16 16.92
N LYS A 442 3.79 -17.85 18.06
CA LYS A 442 3.95 -19.31 18.14
C LYS A 442 2.68 -20.03 17.68
N ASN A 443 2.84 -21.06 16.86
CA ASN A 443 1.76 -21.87 16.30
C ASN A 443 0.69 -21.03 15.58
N PRO A 444 1.07 -20.19 14.61
CA PRO A 444 0.10 -19.38 13.89
C PRO A 444 -0.85 -20.29 13.09
N PRO A 445 -2.09 -19.86 12.84
CA PRO A 445 -2.97 -20.48 11.84
C PRO A 445 -2.24 -20.65 10.51
N ALA A 446 -2.58 -21.70 9.75
CA ALA A 446 -1.93 -21.98 8.46
C ALA A 446 -2.12 -20.86 7.43
N ASP A 447 -3.18 -20.07 7.58
CA ASP A 447 -3.58 -18.93 6.76
C ASP A 447 -3.24 -17.59 7.41
N HIS A 448 -2.40 -17.55 8.46
CA HIS A 448 -2.02 -16.31 9.11
C HIS A 448 -1.38 -15.34 8.10
N ILE A 449 -1.98 -14.15 7.95
CA ILE A 449 -1.64 -13.16 6.91
C ILE A 449 -0.14 -12.84 6.86
N ALA A 450 0.54 -12.75 8.00
CA ALA A 450 1.98 -12.47 8.05
C ALA A 450 2.84 -13.53 7.32
N LEU A 451 2.36 -14.78 7.22
CA LEU A 451 3.04 -15.92 6.61
C LEU A 451 2.38 -16.39 5.31
N ALA A 452 1.27 -15.77 4.90
CA ALA A 452 0.57 -16.15 3.68
C ALA A 452 1.45 -15.85 2.45
N PRO A 453 1.70 -16.84 1.57
CA PRO A 453 2.51 -16.62 0.38
C PRO A 453 1.75 -15.82 -0.68
N VAL A 454 2.47 -15.21 -1.62
CA VAL A 454 1.86 -14.70 -2.86
C VAL A 454 1.44 -15.89 -3.72
N GLU A 455 0.22 -15.86 -4.25
CA GLU A 455 -0.27 -16.91 -5.15
C GLU A 455 0.52 -16.87 -6.48
N PRO A 456 1.13 -17.98 -6.93
CA PRO A 456 1.88 -18.04 -8.19
C PRO A 456 0.93 -17.99 -9.40
N VAL A 457 1.32 -17.27 -10.45
CA VAL A 457 0.51 -17.03 -11.65
C VAL A 457 1.18 -17.39 -12.98
N VAL A 458 2.52 -17.49 -13.03
CA VAL A 458 3.28 -17.87 -14.23
C VAL A 458 2.93 -19.30 -14.68
N GLN A 459 2.49 -20.16 -13.75
CA GLN A 459 1.99 -21.49 -14.09
C GLN A 459 0.77 -21.49 -15.03
N PHE A 460 0.04 -20.37 -15.12
CA PHE A 460 -1.10 -20.21 -16.02
C PHE A 460 -0.69 -19.72 -17.42
N ALA A 461 0.59 -19.45 -17.67
CA ALA A 461 1.10 -19.04 -18.97
C ALA A 461 1.08 -20.17 -20.03
N THR A 462 0.91 -21.43 -19.60
CA THR A 462 0.94 -22.62 -20.46
C THR A 462 -0.43 -23.15 -20.85
N ASP A 463 -1.51 -22.57 -20.32
CA ASP A 463 -2.91 -22.84 -20.69
C ASP A 463 -3.40 -21.85 -21.75
#